data_AF-A0A8H4UZW5-F1
#
_entry.id   AF-A0A8H4UZW5-F1
#
_cell.length_a   1.000
_cell.length_b   1.000
_cell.length_c   1.000
_cell.angle_alpha   90.00
_cell.angle_beta   90.00
_cell.angle_gamma   90.00
#
_symmetry.space_group_name_H-M   'P 1'
#
loop_
_entity.id
_entity.type
_entity.pdbx_description
1 polymer ?
#
loop_
_entity_poly.entity_id
_entity_poly.type
_entity_poly.pdbx_seq_one_letter_code
_entity_poly.pdbx_strand_id
1 'polypeptide(L)'
;MMIPRKLLVLALGAGIVDALRDTSPFILLSTSDLLSSSSSANVLSANSLLSDVWNSLKTCPSDYYIIATQPGVHAADYSTQKATPRLREKVLGKDKTIRSNITVTEVVGLFDPTSIRNGLEEECGAQVTTIDGGASSTSLEFEGGPRIIDITFPAPSLYESRLQELARN
;
A
#
# COMPACT_ATOMS: atom_id res chain seq x y z
N MET A 1 -15.36 61.70 -16.23
CA MET A 1 -15.28 60.28 -16.64
C MET A 1 -14.12 59.62 -15.91
N MET A 2 -14.36 58.93 -14.79
CA MET A 2 -13.36 58.08 -14.12
C MET A 2 -14.09 56.96 -13.39
N ILE A 3 -13.94 55.73 -13.89
CA ILE A 3 -14.51 54.50 -13.32
C ILE A 3 -13.43 53.87 -12.43
N PRO A 4 -13.64 53.69 -11.12
CA PRO A 4 -12.74 52.86 -10.32
C PRO A 4 -13.15 51.39 -10.47
N ARG A 5 -12.31 50.62 -11.17
CA ARG A 5 -12.35 49.15 -11.21
C ARG A 5 -12.01 48.63 -9.81
N LYS A 6 -13.00 48.08 -9.09
CA LYS A 6 -12.76 47.26 -7.90
C LYS A 6 -12.16 45.93 -8.34
N LEU A 7 -10.87 45.74 -8.11
CA LEU A 7 -10.20 44.45 -8.25
C LEU A 7 -10.42 43.67 -6.94
N LEU A 8 -11.24 42.63 -7.00
CA LEU A 8 -11.42 41.67 -5.91
C LEU A 8 -10.32 40.60 -6.07
N VAL A 9 -9.39 40.52 -5.11
CA VAL A 9 -8.35 39.48 -5.07
C VAL A 9 -8.78 38.41 -4.07
N LEU A 10 -9.23 37.27 -4.57
CA LEU A 10 -9.41 36.04 -3.79
C LEU A 10 -8.08 35.29 -3.75
N ALA A 11 -7.30 35.47 -2.69
CA ALA A 11 -6.13 34.64 -2.41
C ALA A 11 -6.60 33.36 -1.69
N LEU A 12 -6.90 32.31 -2.46
CA LEU A 12 -7.07 30.97 -1.93
C LEU A 12 -5.68 30.41 -1.61
N GLY A 13 -5.31 30.43 -0.33
CA GLY A 13 -4.06 29.84 0.15
C GLY A 13 -4.06 28.33 -0.08
N ALA A 14 -3.19 27.86 -0.99
CA ALA A 14 -2.89 26.45 -1.15
C ALA A 14 -1.93 26.01 -0.03
N GLY A 15 -2.48 25.40 1.03
CA GLY A 15 -1.73 24.98 2.22
C GLY A 15 -1.92 23.52 2.62
N ILE A 16 -2.22 22.61 1.68
CA ILE A 16 -2.53 21.20 2.00
C ILE A 16 -1.47 20.18 1.54
N VAL A 17 -0.25 20.61 1.20
CA VAL A 17 0.74 19.71 0.55
C VAL A 17 1.58 18.89 1.54
N ASP A 18 1.80 19.34 2.78
CA ASP A 18 2.68 18.62 3.73
C ASP A 18 1.95 17.60 4.62
N ALA A 19 0.64 17.70 4.82
CA ALA A 19 -0.07 16.82 5.76
C ALA A 19 -0.21 15.36 5.28
N LEU A 20 0.00 15.10 3.98
CA LEU A 20 -0.06 13.75 3.38
C LEU A 20 1.33 13.14 3.14
N ARG A 21 2.40 13.76 3.66
CA ARG A 21 3.77 13.26 3.51
C ARG A 21 4.14 12.23 4.56
N ASP A 22 3.64 12.40 5.78
CA ASP A 22 3.92 11.54 6.96
C ASP A 22 2.79 10.52 7.20
N THR A 23 2.17 10.03 6.12
CA THR A 23 1.06 9.09 6.17
C THR A 23 1.54 7.67 5.90
N SER A 24 0.88 6.66 6.48
CA SER A 24 1.21 5.24 6.22
C SER A 24 0.37 4.74 5.04
N PRO A 25 0.94 4.62 3.82
CA PRO A 25 0.13 4.30 2.66
C PRO A 25 -0.29 2.82 2.67
N PHE A 26 -1.45 2.54 2.09
CA PHE A 26 -1.87 1.18 1.77
C PHE A 26 -1.82 0.97 0.25
N ILE A 27 -1.22 -0.13 -0.17
CA ILE A 27 -1.08 -0.50 -1.58
C ILE A 27 -1.53 -1.95 -1.73
N LEU A 28 -2.49 -2.19 -2.61
CA LEU A 28 -2.86 -3.51 -3.08
C LEU A 28 -2.65 -3.58 -4.58
N LEU A 29 -1.97 -4.63 -5.01
CA LEU A 29 -1.72 -4.93 -6.41
C LEU A 29 -2.16 -6.37 -6.67
N SER A 30 -2.91 -6.59 -7.75
CA SER A 30 -3.42 -7.92 -8.08
C SER A 30 -3.26 -8.21 -9.57
N THR A 31 -2.87 -9.45 -9.86
CA THR A 31 -2.83 -10.02 -11.22
C THR A 31 -4.18 -10.58 -11.65
N SER A 32 -5.21 -10.46 -10.81
CA SER A 32 -6.60 -10.83 -11.09
C SER A 32 -7.47 -9.57 -11.16
N ASP A 33 -8.61 -9.65 -11.86
CA ASP A 33 -9.57 -8.54 -11.88
C ASP A 33 -10.35 -8.53 -10.55
N LEU A 34 -10.13 -7.50 -9.73
CA LEU A 34 -10.87 -7.31 -8.49
C LEU A 34 -12.10 -6.45 -8.73
N LEU A 35 -13.21 -6.78 -8.06
CA LEU A 35 -14.51 -6.12 -8.27
C LEU A 35 -14.51 -4.61 -7.94
N SER A 36 -13.63 -4.16 -7.04
CA SER A 36 -13.49 -2.76 -6.62
C SER A 36 -12.40 -1.98 -7.39
N SER A 37 -12.10 -2.40 -8.62
CA SER A 37 -10.92 -1.96 -9.37
C SER A 37 -10.90 -0.45 -9.60
N SER A 38 -9.75 0.17 -9.28
CA SER A 38 -9.35 1.54 -9.67
C SER A 38 -9.81 2.70 -8.78
N SER A 39 -9.83 2.52 -7.45
CA SER A 39 -10.00 3.65 -6.52
C SER A 39 -8.66 4.07 -5.92
N SER A 40 -8.02 5.08 -6.52
CA SER A 40 -6.96 5.83 -5.83
C SER A 40 -7.63 6.86 -4.92
N ALA A 41 -7.53 6.68 -3.61
CA ALA A 41 -8.09 7.60 -2.62
C ALA A 41 -6.94 8.30 -1.87
N ASN A 42 -7.06 9.61 -1.66
CA ASN A 42 -6.07 10.33 -0.85
C ASN A 42 -6.20 9.96 0.63
N VAL A 43 -7.43 9.79 1.12
CA VAL A 43 -7.74 9.47 2.52
C VAL A 43 -8.90 8.49 2.56
N LEU A 44 -8.77 7.40 3.33
CA LEU A 44 -9.84 6.44 3.56
C LEU A 44 -9.81 5.94 5.01
N SER A 45 -10.96 5.58 5.58
CA SER A 45 -10.97 4.96 6.91
C SER A 45 -10.49 3.52 6.86
N ALA A 46 -9.82 3.05 7.91
CA ALA A 46 -9.34 1.67 8.02
C ALA A 46 -10.48 0.65 7.85
N ASN A 47 -11.66 0.91 8.42
CA ASN A 47 -12.83 0.02 8.33
C ASN A 47 -13.39 -0.07 6.91
N SER A 48 -13.49 1.07 6.20
CA SER A 48 -13.95 1.10 4.81
C SER A 48 -12.95 0.37 3.92
N LEU A 49 -11.66 0.68 4.08
CA LEU A 49 -10.59 0.03 3.34
C LEU A 49 -10.58 -1.49 3.56
N LEU A 50 -10.69 -1.93 4.82
CA LEU A 50 -10.75 -3.35 5.16
C LEU A 50 -11.94 -4.03 4.49
N SER A 51 -13.11 -3.38 4.51
CA SER A 51 -14.33 -3.90 3.88
C SER A 51 -14.18 -4.03 2.35
N ASP A 52 -13.59 -3.02 1.70
CA ASP A 52 -13.39 -3.01 0.25
C ASP A 52 -12.39 -4.06 -0.22
N VAL A 53 -11.27 -4.18 0.53
CA VAL A 53 -10.25 -5.21 0.31
C VAL A 53 -10.84 -6.59 0.54
N TRP A 54 -11.54 -6.80 1.66
CA TRP A 54 -12.13 -8.09 1.98
C TRP A 54 -13.19 -8.53 0.95
N ASN A 55 -14.06 -7.61 0.53
CA ASN A 55 -15.04 -7.89 -0.52
C ASN A 55 -14.41 -8.32 -1.85
N SER A 56 -13.19 -7.85 -2.13
CA SER A 56 -12.42 -8.23 -3.31
C SER A 56 -11.70 -9.58 -3.17
N LEU A 57 -11.30 -9.94 -1.94
CA LEU A 57 -10.48 -11.12 -1.68
C LEU A 57 -11.29 -12.37 -1.28
N LYS A 58 -12.50 -12.22 -0.72
CA LYS A 58 -13.33 -13.33 -0.23
C LYS A 58 -13.74 -14.35 -1.30
N THR A 59 -13.61 -14.00 -2.59
CA THR A 59 -13.85 -14.93 -3.71
C THR A 59 -12.60 -15.74 -4.08
N CYS A 60 -11.53 -15.64 -3.27
CA CYS A 60 -10.25 -16.31 -3.46
C CYS A 60 -9.67 -16.15 -4.88
N PRO A 61 -9.50 -14.90 -5.37
CA PRO A 61 -9.16 -14.64 -6.78
C PRO A 61 -7.72 -15.00 -7.17
N SER A 62 -6.89 -15.44 -6.23
CA SER A 62 -5.48 -15.74 -6.43
C SER A 62 -5.06 -17.00 -5.65
N ASP A 63 -4.07 -17.72 -6.16
CA ASP A 63 -3.44 -18.82 -5.42
C ASP A 63 -2.39 -18.32 -4.42
N TYR A 64 -1.84 -17.11 -4.63
CA TYR A 64 -0.80 -16.53 -3.80
C TYR A 64 -1.20 -15.13 -3.34
N TYR A 65 -1.10 -14.90 -2.04
CA TYR A 65 -1.32 -13.62 -1.39
C TYR A 65 -0.03 -13.21 -0.68
N ILE A 66 0.47 -12.02 -0.98
CA ILE A 66 1.64 -11.46 -0.30
C ILE A 66 1.16 -10.32 0.58
N ILE A 67 1.31 -10.46 1.88
CA ILE A 67 1.02 -9.42 2.87
C ILE A 67 2.36 -8.91 3.37
N ALA A 68 2.69 -7.67 3.06
CA ALA A 68 3.94 -7.05 3.49
C ALA A 68 3.64 -5.89 4.43
N THR A 69 4.25 -5.91 5.63
CA THR A 69 4.11 -4.85 6.63
C THR A 69 5.48 -4.26 6.92
N GLN A 70 5.59 -2.93 6.86
CA GLN A 70 6.80 -2.21 7.25
C GLN A 70 6.44 -1.01 8.12
N PRO A 71 6.63 -1.09 9.44
CA PRO A 71 6.36 0.03 10.33
C PRO A 71 7.27 1.24 10.04
N GLY A 72 6.78 2.46 10.26
CA GLY A 72 7.60 3.68 10.20
C GLY A 72 8.01 4.12 8.80
N VAL A 73 7.36 3.61 7.75
CA VAL A 73 7.50 4.11 6.37
C VAL A 73 6.34 5.03 6.05
N HIS A 74 6.64 6.15 5.41
CA HIS A 74 5.67 7.16 5.05
C HIS A 74 5.48 7.22 3.52
N ALA A 75 4.36 7.79 3.07
CA ALA A 75 4.07 7.98 1.65
C ALA A 75 5.21 8.74 0.92
N ALA A 76 5.87 9.69 1.59
CA ALA A 76 7.03 10.39 1.06
C ALA A 76 8.20 9.46 0.73
N ASP A 77 8.40 8.38 1.48
CA ASP A 77 9.46 7.40 1.21
C ASP A 77 9.21 6.65 -0.11
N TYR A 78 7.95 6.42 -0.48
CA TYR A 78 7.60 5.80 -1.77
C TYR A 78 7.57 6.80 -2.95
N SER A 79 7.58 8.10 -2.65
CA SER A 79 7.52 9.16 -3.67
C SER A 79 8.84 9.32 -4.45
N THR A 80 9.98 8.97 -3.83
CA THR A 80 11.29 9.11 -4.45
C THR A 80 11.70 7.85 -5.21
N GLN A 81 12.20 8.01 -6.44
CA GLN A 81 12.60 6.87 -7.30
C GLN A 81 13.68 5.98 -6.68
N LYS A 82 14.49 6.54 -5.77
CA LYS A 82 15.64 5.85 -5.17
C LYS A 82 15.26 4.93 -4.02
N ALA A 83 14.16 5.21 -3.33
CA ALA A 83 13.80 4.51 -2.11
C ALA A 83 13.08 3.18 -2.38
N THR A 84 12.18 3.10 -3.37
CA THR A 84 11.43 1.86 -3.64
C THR A 84 11.20 1.63 -5.13
N PRO A 85 12.27 1.43 -5.93
CA PRO A 85 12.16 1.43 -7.39
C PRO A 85 11.22 0.34 -7.92
N ARG A 86 11.24 -0.87 -7.34
CA ARG A 86 10.43 -2.01 -7.80
C ARG A 86 8.95 -1.85 -7.50
N LEU A 87 8.63 -1.47 -6.25
CA LEU A 87 7.26 -1.21 -5.85
C LEU A 87 6.67 -0.03 -6.64
N ARG A 88 7.46 1.04 -6.81
CA ARG A 88 7.04 2.21 -7.58
C ARG A 88 6.71 1.86 -9.04
N GLU A 89 7.52 1.04 -9.70
CA GLU A 89 7.22 0.61 -11.08
C GLU A 89 5.87 -0.10 -11.19
N LYS A 90 5.56 -0.96 -10.21
CA LYS A 90 4.29 -1.67 -10.13
C LYS A 90 3.11 -0.74 -9.85
N VAL A 91 3.24 0.16 -8.86
CA VAL A 91 2.19 1.15 -8.53
C VAL A 91 1.93 2.12 -9.69
N LEU A 92 2.96 2.52 -10.43
CA LEU A 92 2.83 3.40 -11.61
C LEU A 92 2.28 2.66 -12.86
N GLY A 93 1.84 1.42 -12.73
CA GLY A 93 1.24 0.66 -13.84
C GLY A 93 2.21 0.29 -14.96
N LYS A 94 3.52 0.28 -14.68
CA LYS A 94 4.51 -0.16 -15.67
C LYS A 94 4.56 -1.69 -15.81
N ASP A 95 4.06 -2.40 -14.79
CA ASP A 95 3.93 -3.84 -14.79
C ASP A 95 2.58 -4.25 -15.40
N LYS A 96 2.62 -4.79 -16.62
CA LYS A 96 1.41 -5.21 -17.37
C LYS A 96 0.74 -6.46 -16.81
N THR A 97 1.39 -7.17 -15.87
CA THR A 97 0.78 -8.34 -15.22
C THR A 97 -0.26 -7.93 -14.18
N ILE A 98 -0.17 -6.69 -13.68
CA ILE A 98 -1.11 -6.14 -12.71
C ILE A 98 -2.38 -5.73 -13.44
N ARG A 99 -3.48 -6.37 -13.09
CA ARG A 99 -4.80 -6.13 -13.69
C ARG A 99 -5.65 -5.20 -12.85
N SER A 100 -5.43 -5.17 -11.54
CA SER A 100 -6.14 -4.28 -10.63
C SER A 100 -5.23 -3.77 -9.50
N ASN A 101 -5.51 -2.55 -9.04
CA ASN A 101 -4.81 -1.93 -7.93
C ASN A 101 -5.76 -1.11 -7.05
N ILE A 102 -5.38 -0.97 -5.79
CA ILE A 102 -5.95 -0.01 -4.82
C ILE A 102 -4.75 0.70 -4.20
N THR A 103 -4.79 2.03 -4.15
CA THR A 103 -3.73 2.82 -3.50
C THR A 103 -4.39 3.90 -2.66
N VAL A 104 -4.10 3.88 -1.37
CA VAL A 104 -4.57 4.86 -0.41
C VAL A 104 -3.38 5.56 0.21
N THR A 105 -3.31 6.88 0.08
CA THR A 105 -2.17 7.67 0.59
C THR A 105 -2.18 7.75 2.11
N GLU A 106 -3.36 7.88 2.72
CA GLU A 106 -3.53 7.89 4.17
C GLU A 106 -4.70 7.02 4.62
N VAL A 107 -4.43 6.16 5.59
CA VAL A 107 -5.43 5.30 6.21
C VAL A 107 -5.73 5.81 7.61
N VAL A 108 -6.95 6.32 7.79
CA VAL A 108 -7.39 6.87 9.07
C VAL A 108 -7.84 5.74 9.98
N GLY A 109 -7.14 5.57 11.10
CA GLY A 109 -7.40 4.54 12.10
C GLY A 109 -6.39 3.40 12.06
N LEU A 110 -6.60 2.37 12.88
CA LEU A 110 -5.73 1.21 12.92
C LEU A 110 -6.16 0.20 11.86
N PHE A 111 -5.33 0.03 10.83
CA PHE A 111 -5.49 -1.04 9.85
C PHE A 111 -4.68 -2.26 10.29
N ASP A 112 -5.37 -3.34 10.68
CA ASP A 112 -4.73 -4.59 11.08
C ASP A 112 -4.73 -5.60 9.92
N PRO A 113 -3.57 -5.88 9.29
CA PRO A 113 -3.47 -6.84 8.20
C PRO A 113 -3.77 -8.29 8.64
N THR A 114 -3.73 -8.58 9.95
CA THR A 114 -4.06 -9.91 10.50
C THR A 114 -5.50 -10.29 10.22
N SER A 115 -6.41 -9.31 10.17
CA SER A 115 -7.81 -9.55 9.83
C SER A 115 -7.99 -10.10 8.41
N ILE A 116 -7.20 -9.61 7.44
CA ILE A 116 -7.21 -10.13 6.06
C ILE A 116 -6.59 -11.52 6.00
N ARG A 117 -5.47 -11.74 6.71
CA ARG A 117 -4.82 -13.05 6.79
C ARG A 117 -5.79 -14.11 7.30
N ASN A 118 -6.41 -13.87 8.46
CA ASN A 118 -7.31 -14.83 9.09
C ASN A 118 -8.51 -15.13 8.18
N GLY A 119 -9.06 -14.11 7.52
CA GLY A 119 -10.14 -14.31 6.55
C GLY A 119 -9.70 -15.18 5.36
N LEU A 120 -8.50 -14.96 4.82
CA LEU A 120 -7.97 -15.79 3.73
C LEU A 120 -7.66 -17.23 4.16
N GLU A 121 -7.21 -17.45 5.40
CA GLU A 121 -7.04 -18.80 5.95
C GLU A 121 -8.40 -19.52 6.07
N GLU A 122 -9.42 -18.83 6.60
CA GLU A 122 -10.75 -19.38 6.86
C GLU A 122 -11.56 -19.65 5.58
N GLU A 123 -11.66 -18.65 4.68
CA GLU A 123 -12.49 -18.74 3.49
C GLU A 123 -11.80 -19.44 2.31
N CYS A 124 -10.48 -19.26 2.16
CA CYS A 124 -9.73 -19.78 1.02
C CYS A 124 -8.92 -21.03 1.36
N GLY A 125 -8.88 -21.47 2.63
CA GLY A 125 -8.03 -22.57 3.07
C GLY A 125 -6.54 -22.28 2.83
N ALA A 126 -6.16 -21.01 2.79
CA ALA A 126 -4.81 -20.61 2.46
C ALA A 126 -3.85 -20.92 3.61
N GLN A 127 -2.68 -21.45 3.30
CA GLN A 127 -1.65 -21.73 4.31
C GLN A 127 -0.75 -20.51 4.49
N VAL A 128 -0.53 -20.09 5.73
CA VAL A 128 0.36 -18.97 6.05
C VAL A 128 1.81 -19.43 6.18
N THR A 129 2.70 -18.70 5.53
CA THR A 129 4.14 -18.76 5.74
C THR A 129 4.63 -17.38 6.17
N THR A 130 5.15 -17.28 7.39
CA THR A 130 5.67 -16.03 7.93
C THR A 130 7.17 -15.88 7.65
N ILE A 131 7.57 -14.70 7.21
CA ILE A 131 8.95 -14.34 6.86
C ILE A 131 9.35 -13.08 7.60
N ASP A 132 10.52 -13.12 8.23
CA ASP A 132 11.21 -11.92 8.70
C ASP A 132 11.99 -11.31 7.54
N GLY A 133 11.53 -10.15 7.05
CA GLY A 133 12.15 -9.44 5.93
C GLY A 133 13.53 -8.86 6.26
N GLY A 134 13.94 -8.84 7.52
CA GLY A 134 15.29 -8.46 7.96
C GLY A 134 16.31 -9.62 7.95
N ALA A 135 15.86 -10.86 7.84
CA ALA A 135 16.73 -12.03 7.87
C ALA A 135 17.38 -12.30 6.50
N SER A 136 18.64 -12.77 6.51
CA SER A 136 19.33 -13.18 5.27
C SER A 136 18.81 -14.54 4.80
N SER A 137 18.15 -14.53 3.63
CA SER A 137 17.67 -15.68 2.84
C SER A 137 16.76 -16.69 3.56
N THR A 138 15.49 -16.69 3.17
CA THR A 138 14.53 -17.75 3.50
C THR A 138 14.21 -18.53 2.22
N SER A 139 14.60 -19.81 2.16
CA SER A 139 14.12 -20.71 1.12
C SER A 139 12.66 -21.06 1.43
N LEU A 140 11.76 -20.74 0.51
CA LEU A 140 10.35 -21.04 0.65
C LEU A 140 10.03 -22.28 -0.18
N GLU A 141 9.73 -23.38 0.49
CA GLU A 141 9.16 -24.57 -0.14
C GLU A 141 7.64 -24.48 -0.01
N PHE A 142 6.97 -24.36 -1.15
CA PHE A 142 5.51 -24.32 -1.18
C PHE A 142 4.99 -25.66 -1.68
N GLU A 143 4.22 -26.36 -0.84
CA GLU A 143 3.32 -27.38 -1.35
C GLU A 143 2.15 -26.72 -2.12
N GLY A 144 1.40 -27.46 -2.94
CA GLY A 144 0.32 -26.89 -3.76
C GLY A 144 -0.88 -26.35 -2.95
N GLY A 145 -1.64 -25.44 -3.57
CA GLY A 145 -2.85 -24.82 -3.00
C GLY A 145 -2.68 -23.33 -2.65
N PRO A 146 -3.74 -22.66 -2.14
CA PRO A 146 -3.68 -21.24 -1.80
C PRO A 146 -2.67 -20.96 -0.68
N ARG A 147 -1.91 -19.87 -0.78
CA ARG A 147 -0.83 -19.51 0.14
C ARG A 147 -0.85 -18.04 0.51
N ILE A 148 -0.54 -17.75 1.76
CA ILE A 148 -0.28 -16.41 2.26
C ILE A 148 1.19 -16.34 2.65
N ILE A 149 1.93 -15.45 2.00
CA ILE A 149 3.30 -15.09 2.35
C ILE A 149 3.21 -13.81 3.17
N ASP A 150 3.38 -13.94 4.47
CA ASP A 150 3.34 -12.81 5.40
C ASP A 150 4.75 -12.34 5.73
N ILE A 151 5.10 -11.14 5.30
CA ILE A 151 6.44 -10.57 5.41
C ILE A 151 6.38 -9.35 6.32
N THR A 152 7.16 -9.38 7.39
CA THR A 152 7.36 -8.21 8.26
C THR A 152 8.75 -7.65 8.04
N PHE A 153 8.83 -6.42 7.55
CA PHE A 153 10.08 -5.68 7.41
C PHE A 153 10.36 -4.85 8.66
N PRO A 154 11.63 -4.69 9.06
CA PRO A 154 11.99 -3.81 10.15
C PRO A 154 11.68 -2.35 9.79
N ALA A 155 11.41 -1.55 10.82
CA ALA A 155 11.29 -0.11 10.65
C ALA A 155 12.62 0.48 10.19
N PRO A 156 12.63 1.29 9.12
CA PRO A 156 13.86 1.90 8.64
C PRO A 156 14.39 2.93 9.64
N SER A 157 15.69 3.14 9.64
CA SER A 157 16.37 4.08 10.51
C SER A 157 15.90 5.54 10.27
N LEU A 158 16.13 6.39 11.27
CA LEU A 158 15.76 7.81 11.23
C LEU A 158 16.78 8.70 10.49
N TYR A 159 17.90 8.13 10.02
CA TYR A 159 19.07 8.90 9.55
C TYR A 159 19.57 8.42 8.17
N GLU A 160 20.79 8.81 7.78
CA GLU A 160 21.37 8.66 6.42
C GLU A 160 21.23 7.27 5.76
N SER A 161 21.05 6.19 6.54
CA SER A 161 20.85 4.84 5.99
C SER A 161 19.42 4.53 5.51
N ARG A 162 18.43 5.38 5.81
CA ARG A 162 17.00 5.16 5.50
C ARG A 162 16.76 4.84 4.02
N LEU A 163 17.34 5.63 3.12
CA LEU A 163 17.17 5.43 1.67
C LEU A 163 17.80 4.11 1.21
N GLN A 164 18.91 3.71 1.81
CA GLN A 164 19.60 2.47 1.46
C GLN A 164 18.85 1.23 1.98
N GLU A 165 18.22 1.34 3.15
CA GLU A 165 17.37 0.29 3.73
C GLU A 165 16.09 0.10 2.92
N LEU A 166 15.40 1.19 2.58
CA LEU A 166 14.20 1.13 1.73
C LEU A 166 14.50 0.55 0.33
N ALA A 167 15.65 0.90 -0.26
CA ALA A 167 16.02 0.46 -1.60
C ALA A 167 16.30 -1.05 -1.73
N ARG A 168 16.46 -1.75 -0.60
CA ARG A 168 16.69 -3.20 -0.58
C ARG A 168 15.39 -4.01 -0.58
N ASN A 169 14.24 -3.36 -0.39
CA ASN A 169 12.92 -3.99 -0.36
C ASN A 169 12.32 -4.19 -1.75
#